data_AF-A0A524FFM6-F1
#
_entry.id   AF-A0A524FFM6-F1
#
_cell.length_a   1.000
_cell.length_b   1.000
_cell.length_c   1.000
_cell.angle_alpha   90.00
_cell.angle_beta   90.00
_cell.angle_gamma   90.00
#
_symmetry.space_group_name_H-M   'P 1'
#
loop_
_entity.id
_entity.type
_entity.pdbx_description
1 polymer ?
#
loop_
_entity_poly.entity_id
_entity_poly.type
_entity_poly.pdbx_seq_one_letter_code
_entity_poly.pdbx_strand_id
1 'polypeptide(L)'
;MFLSIIFIIISSTSLGIFIYNLAAYFITFGPIFLVVFIQNFLNVNSNFPTKTNIIIISLYGIVLFFLILIGSITGAITINAASNWIPIYSLSFLIALYIFFSFFVLVPTVFFSIRLYKTFKDKKLKKKLMYFFIGIFGILIAFYGLILYNTWHESLFRLIWPIVSLLTIPSGYLIYYGIGRDL
;
A
#
# COMPACT_ATOMS: atom_id res chain seq x y z
N MET A 1 4.31 1.94 10.96
CA MET A 1 3.77 2.71 12.12
C MET A 1 4.88 3.11 13.09
N PHE A 2 5.69 2.18 13.63
CA PHE A 2 6.78 2.52 14.57
C PHE A 2 7.82 3.52 14.00
N LEU A 3 8.32 3.30 12.78
CA LEU A 3 9.25 4.24 12.12
C LEU A 3 8.63 5.63 11.90
N SER A 4 7.33 5.69 11.61
CA SER A 4 6.59 6.95 11.43
C SER A 4 6.50 7.74 12.74
N ILE A 5 6.38 7.05 13.89
CA ILE A 5 6.40 7.67 15.22
C ILE A 5 7.80 8.23 15.51
N ILE A 6 8.85 7.46 15.23
CA ILE A 6 10.23 7.92 15.39
C ILE A 6 10.49 9.16 14.52
N PHE A 7 10.04 9.15 13.27
CA PHE A 7 10.17 10.30 12.38
C PHE A 7 9.59 11.58 13.01
N ILE A 8 8.40 11.51 13.60
CA ILE A 8 7.76 12.69 14.22
C ILE A 8 8.65 13.30 15.32
N ILE A 9 9.38 12.49 16.07
CA ILE A 9 10.24 12.94 17.18
C ILE A 9 11.51 13.63 16.68
N ILE A 10 12.10 13.17 15.57
CA ILE A 10 13.40 13.65 15.07
C ILE A 10 13.34 14.23 13.65
N SER A 11 12.17 14.74 13.27
CA SER A 11 11.85 15.18 11.91
C SER A 11 12.74 16.31 11.39
N SER A 12 13.34 17.10 12.29
CA SER A 12 14.23 18.22 11.98
C SER A 12 15.64 17.82 11.52
N THR A 13 15.99 16.54 11.63
CA THR A 13 17.34 16.03 11.36
C THR A 13 17.41 15.29 10.02
N SER A 14 18.60 15.21 9.42
CA SER A 14 18.83 14.36 8.24
C SER A 14 18.48 12.89 8.49
N LEU A 15 18.70 12.42 9.72
CA LEU A 15 18.27 11.11 10.20
C LEU A 15 16.73 10.97 10.16
N GLY A 16 15.99 12.00 10.56
CA GLY A 16 14.53 12.04 10.47
C GLY A 16 14.04 11.85 9.04
N ILE A 17 14.60 12.60 8.09
CA ILE A 17 14.26 12.47 6.66
C ILE A 17 14.57 11.07 6.14
N PHE A 18 15.71 10.48 6.53
CA PHE A 18 16.05 9.11 6.18
C PHE A 18 15.04 8.09 6.73
N ILE A 19 14.64 8.23 8.00
CA ILE A 19 13.64 7.36 8.63
C ILE A 19 12.27 7.51 7.97
N TYR A 20 11.89 8.74 7.57
CA TYR A 20 10.68 8.96 6.79
C TYR A 20 10.70 8.17 5.49
N ASN A 21 11.77 8.28 4.71
CA ASN A 21 11.90 7.58 3.43
C ASN A 21 11.85 6.06 3.61
N LEU A 22 12.49 5.56 4.67
CA LEU A 22 12.43 4.14 5.03
C LEU A 22 11.00 3.72 5.40
N ALA A 23 10.27 4.52 6.17
CA ALA A 23 8.89 4.27 6.53
C ALA A 23 7.97 4.29 5.30
N ALA A 24 8.12 5.29 4.43
CA ALA A 24 7.37 5.42 3.18
C ALA A 24 7.62 4.22 2.25
N TYR A 25 8.88 3.76 2.18
CA TYR A 25 9.25 2.56 1.46
C TYR A 25 8.52 1.33 1.99
N PHE A 26 8.63 1.01 3.29
CA PHE A 26 8.00 -0.19 3.84
C PHE A 26 6.47 -0.16 3.76
N ILE A 27 5.86 1.01 3.98
CA ILE A 27 4.40 1.18 3.86
C ILE A 27 3.93 0.91 2.42
N THR A 28 4.66 1.43 1.43
CA THR A 28 4.34 1.23 0.00
C THR A 28 4.76 -0.15 -0.50
N PHE A 29 5.73 -0.78 0.15
CA PHE A 29 6.22 -2.10 -0.21
C PHE A 29 5.21 -3.20 0.17
N GLY A 30 4.56 -3.07 1.34
CA GLY A 30 3.64 -4.09 1.89
C GLY A 30 2.59 -4.66 0.91
N PRO A 31 1.88 -3.84 0.14
CA PRO A 31 0.82 -4.32 -0.76
C PRO A 31 1.26 -5.32 -1.84
N ILE A 32 2.55 -5.43 -2.20
CA ILE A 32 2.99 -6.46 -3.17
C ILE A 32 2.80 -7.88 -2.63
N PHE A 33 2.93 -8.05 -1.30
CA PHE A 33 2.72 -9.36 -0.66
C PHE A 33 1.27 -9.83 -0.81
N LEU A 34 0.32 -8.90 -0.90
CA LEU A 34 -1.08 -9.20 -1.13
C LEU A 34 -1.29 -9.78 -2.53
N VAL A 35 -0.67 -9.17 -3.56
CA VAL A 35 -0.71 -9.68 -4.94
C VAL A 35 -0.17 -11.11 -4.99
N VAL A 36 1.02 -11.32 -4.42
CA VAL A 36 1.68 -12.64 -4.38
C VAL A 36 0.85 -13.64 -3.57
N PHE A 37 0.23 -13.22 -2.47
CA PHE A 37 -0.64 -14.06 -1.66
C PHE A 37 -1.85 -14.56 -2.46
N ILE A 38 -2.58 -13.67 -3.15
CA ILE A 38 -3.74 -14.07 -3.98
C ILE A 38 -3.30 -14.96 -5.14
N GLN A 39 -2.16 -14.65 -5.76
CA GLN A 39 -1.61 -15.45 -6.85
C GLN A 39 -1.21 -16.86 -6.39
N ASN A 40 -0.64 -17.01 -5.20
CA ASN A 40 -0.34 -18.32 -4.62
C ASN A 40 -1.63 -19.08 -4.32
N PHE A 41 -2.64 -18.40 -3.77
CA PHE A 41 -3.92 -19.01 -3.46
C PHE A 41 -4.67 -19.49 -4.72
N LEU A 42 -4.53 -18.79 -5.84
CA LEU A 42 -5.01 -19.23 -7.15
C LEU A 42 -4.32 -20.48 -7.69
N ASN A 43 -3.05 -20.65 -7.33
CA ASN A 43 -2.16 -21.64 -7.89
C ASN A 43 -1.82 -22.74 -6.88
N VAL A 44 -2.63 -22.97 -5.84
CA VAL A 44 -2.34 -23.99 -4.81
C VAL A 44 -2.10 -25.38 -5.41
N ASN A 45 -2.78 -25.69 -6.51
CA ASN A 45 -2.66 -26.99 -7.19
C ASN A 45 -1.60 -27.03 -8.30
N SER A 46 -1.05 -25.87 -8.69
CA SER A 46 0.07 -25.81 -9.63
C SER A 46 1.34 -25.58 -8.82
N ASN A 47 2.45 -26.24 -9.16
CA ASN A 47 3.74 -26.03 -8.50
C ASN A 47 4.31 -24.65 -8.89
N PHE A 48 3.62 -23.57 -8.53
CA PHE A 48 4.06 -22.23 -8.83
C PHE A 48 5.38 -21.99 -8.10
N PRO A 49 6.47 -21.72 -8.82
CA PRO A 49 7.79 -21.76 -8.21
C PRO A 49 7.99 -20.56 -7.30
N THR A 50 8.41 -20.81 -6.06
CA THR A 50 8.78 -19.80 -5.07
C THR A 50 9.76 -18.76 -5.62
N LYS A 51 10.63 -19.17 -6.56
CA LYS A 51 11.58 -18.30 -7.26
C LYS A 51 10.89 -17.15 -8.01
N THR A 52 9.75 -17.39 -8.65
CA THR A 52 9.03 -16.34 -9.40
C THR A 52 8.45 -15.28 -8.46
N ASN A 53 7.92 -15.69 -7.31
CA ASN A 53 7.44 -14.75 -6.30
C ASN A 53 8.56 -13.87 -5.75
N ILE A 54 9.72 -14.47 -5.48
CA ILE A 54 10.91 -13.72 -5.02
C ILE A 54 11.34 -12.71 -6.09
N ILE A 55 11.36 -13.09 -7.37
CA ILE A 55 11.72 -12.17 -8.46
C ILE A 55 10.72 -11.00 -8.54
N ILE A 56 9.41 -11.27 -8.48
CA ILE A 56 8.37 -10.22 -8.52
C ILE A 56 8.53 -9.25 -7.34
N ILE A 57 8.68 -9.78 -6.12
CA ILE A 57 8.82 -8.97 -4.90
C ILE A 57 10.10 -8.13 -4.97
N SER A 58 11.22 -8.72 -5.39
CA SER A 58 12.50 -8.03 -5.50
C SER A 58 12.48 -6.92 -6.56
N LEU A 59 11.96 -7.20 -7.75
CA LEU A 59 11.84 -6.18 -8.81
C LEU A 59 10.94 -5.03 -8.36
N TYR A 60 9.80 -5.32 -7.75
CA TYR A 60 8.91 -4.31 -7.19
C TYR A 60 9.61 -3.46 -6.14
N GLY A 61 10.32 -4.10 -5.20
CA GLY A 61 11.08 -3.41 -4.15
C GLY A 61 12.17 -2.51 -4.69
N ILE A 62 12.95 -2.99 -5.67
CA ILE A 62 14.03 -2.21 -6.29
C ILE A 62 13.47 -0.97 -6.99
N VAL A 63 12.43 -1.13 -7.83
CA VAL A 63 11.84 0.01 -8.56
C VAL A 63 11.23 1.02 -7.59
N LEU A 64 10.52 0.55 -6.56
CA LEU A 64 9.93 1.40 -5.53
C LEU A 64 11.00 2.15 -4.72
N PHE A 65 12.10 1.47 -4.36
CA PHE A 65 13.22 2.07 -3.65
C PHE A 65 13.80 3.24 -4.45
N PHE A 66 14.08 3.04 -5.74
CA PHE A 66 14.57 4.10 -6.61
C PHE A 66 13.55 5.23 -6.77
N LEU A 67 12.26 4.92 -6.89
CA LEU A 67 11.21 5.94 -7.02
C LEU A 67 11.20 6.88 -5.80
N ILE A 68 11.24 6.34 -4.59
CA ILE A 68 11.25 7.14 -3.34
C ILE A 68 12.57 7.89 -3.16
N LEU A 69 13.71 7.24 -3.48
CA LEU A 69 15.03 7.86 -3.36
C LEU A 69 15.19 9.03 -4.32
N ILE A 70 14.83 8.85 -5.60
CA ILE A 70 14.85 9.91 -6.62
C ILE A 70 13.88 11.01 -6.24
N GLY A 71 12.68 10.68 -5.75
CA GLY A 71 11.71 11.66 -5.26
C GLY A 71 12.28 12.55 -4.17
N SER A 72 13.06 11.99 -3.24
CA SER A 72 13.72 12.75 -2.18
C SER A 72 14.86 13.64 -2.69
N ILE A 73 15.71 13.10 -3.58
CA ILE A 73 16.90 13.82 -4.08
C ILE A 73 16.50 14.98 -5.01
N THR A 74 15.48 14.78 -5.83
CA THR A 74 14.99 15.80 -6.78
C THR A 74 14.12 16.87 -6.15
N GLY A 75 13.86 16.79 -4.83
CA GLY A 75 12.96 17.69 -4.12
C GLY A 75 11.48 17.46 -4.44
N ALA A 76 11.12 16.32 -5.05
CA ALA A 76 9.73 15.94 -5.26
C ALA A 76 9.03 15.53 -3.95
N ILE A 77 9.80 15.11 -2.95
CA ILE A 77 9.39 15.00 -1.54
C ILE A 77 10.10 16.11 -0.78
N THR A 78 9.34 17.07 -0.22
CA THR A 78 9.89 18.15 0.59
C THR A 78 9.49 17.99 2.06
N ILE A 79 10.48 18.07 2.94
CA ILE A 79 10.33 18.01 4.40
C ILE A 79 11.24 19.08 4.99
N ASN A 80 10.68 20.19 5.44
CA ASN A 80 11.47 21.30 5.98
C ASN A 80 10.68 22.13 7.01
N ALA A 81 11.31 23.15 7.57
CA ALA A 81 10.67 24.05 8.52
C ALA A 81 9.45 24.78 7.93
N ALA A 82 9.47 25.11 6.63
CA ALA A 82 8.34 25.78 5.96
C ALA A 82 7.09 24.88 5.85
N SER A 83 7.27 23.56 5.79
CA SER A 83 6.18 22.58 5.82
C SER A 83 5.80 22.10 7.23
N ASN A 84 6.34 22.72 8.29
CA ASN A 84 6.27 22.23 9.66
C ASN A 84 6.72 20.76 9.78
N TRP A 85 7.73 20.38 8.99
CA TRP A 85 8.26 19.01 8.91
C TRP A 85 7.23 17.94 8.48
N ILE A 86 6.11 18.37 7.90
CA ILE A 86 5.14 17.48 7.25
C ILE A 86 5.65 17.20 5.83
N PRO A 87 5.64 15.94 5.37
CA PRO A 87 6.02 15.61 4.00
C PRO A 87 5.03 16.20 3.00
N ILE A 88 5.58 16.89 2.01
CA ILE A 88 4.85 17.45 0.88
C ILE A 88 5.35 16.80 -0.41
N TYR A 89 4.46 16.13 -1.11
CA TYR A 89 4.72 15.46 -2.38
C TYR A 89 4.34 16.35 -3.55
N SER A 90 5.22 16.46 -4.55
CA SER A 90 4.89 17.11 -5.81
C SER A 90 3.81 16.34 -6.57
N LEU A 91 3.08 17.04 -7.44
CA LEU A 91 2.06 16.42 -8.29
C LEU A 91 2.66 15.36 -9.23
N SER A 92 3.86 15.61 -9.76
CA SER A 92 4.55 14.65 -10.62
C SER A 92 4.90 13.36 -9.87
N PHE A 93 5.31 13.47 -8.60
CA PHE A 93 5.59 12.31 -7.76
C PHE A 93 4.32 11.53 -7.39
N LEU A 94 3.22 12.23 -7.09
CA LEU A 94 1.90 11.61 -6.89
C LEU A 94 1.49 10.76 -8.09
N ILE A 95 1.54 11.34 -9.29
CA ILE A 95 1.16 10.66 -10.54
C ILE A 95 2.05 9.43 -10.76
N ALA A 96 3.37 9.55 -10.56
CA ALA A 96 4.29 8.44 -10.69
C ALA A 96 3.97 7.30 -9.72
N LEU A 97 3.71 7.61 -8.44
CA LEU A 97 3.29 6.62 -7.44
C LEU A 97 1.96 5.97 -7.80
N TYR A 98 0.97 6.73 -8.28
CA TYR A 98 -0.33 6.19 -8.67
C TYR A 98 -0.24 5.26 -9.86
N ILE A 99 0.54 5.62 -10.89
CA ILE A 99 0.79 4.75 -12.04
C ILE A 99 1.47 3.48 -11.56
N PHE A 100 2.58 3.60 -10.81
CA PHE A 100 3.30 2.46 -10.29
C PHE A 100 2.41 1.53 -9.48
N PHE A 101 1.67 2.07 -8.50
CA PHE A 101 0.80 1.29 -7.64
C PHE A 101 -0.40 0.70 -8.39
N SER A 102 -0.96 1.43 -9.36
CA SER A 102 -2.04 0.91 -10.20
C SER A 102 -1.60 -0.32 -10.98
N PHE A 103 -0.47 -0.23 -11.70
CA PHE A 103 0.01 -1.28 -12.58
C PHE A 103 0.52 -2.50 -11.84
N PHE A 104 1.24 -2.32 -10.72
CA PHE A 104 1.88 -3.43 -10.02
C PHE A 104 1.06 -4.00 -8.86
N VAL A 105 0.11 -3.25 -8.30
CA VAL A 105 -0.68 -3.69 -7.14
C VAL A 105 -2.16 -3.75 -7.46
N LEU A 106 -2.80 -2.62 -7.79
CA LEU A 106 -4.27 -2.57 -7.92
C LEU A 106 -4.78 -3.47 -9.05
N VAL A 107 -4.26 -3.32 -10.26
CA VAL A 107 -4.69 -4.10 -11.44
C VAL A 107 -4.45 -5.60 -11.24
N PRO A 108 -3.25 -6.06 -10.83
CA PRO A 108 -3.01 -7.48 -10.55
C PRO A 108 -3.91 -8.01 -9.43
N THR A 109 -4.10 -7.23 -8.36
CA THR A 109 -4.98 -7.63 -7.25
C THR A 109 -6.41 -7.83 -7.73
N VAL A 110 -6.97 -6.89 -8.50
CA VAL A 110 -8.34 -7.00 -9.05
C VAL A 110 -8.44 -8.21 -9.98
N PHE A 111 -7.50 -8.34 -10.92
CA PHE A 111 -7.49 -9.41 -11.90
C PHE A 111 -7.44 -10.79 -11.22
N PHE A 112 -6.50 -11.00 -10.30
CA PHE A 112 -6.36 -12.26 -9.58
C PHE A 112 -7.53 -12.51 -8.61
N SER A 113 -8.07 -11.48 -7.96
CA SER A 113 -9.24 -11.62 -7.08
C SER A 113 -10.48 -12.10 -7.85
N ILE A 114 -10.74 -11.52 -9.04
CA ILE A 114 -11.86 -11.94 -9.89
C ILE A 114 -11.67 -13.38 -10.36
N ARG A 115 -10.46 -13.73 -10.81
CA ARG A 115 -10.15 -15.11 -11.23
C ARG A 115 -10.34 -16.08 -10.06
N LEU A 116 -9.91 -15.71 -8.87
CA LEU A 116 -9.99 -16.54 -7.68
C LEU A 116 -11.44 -16.77 -7.27
N TYR A 117 -12.25 -15.72 -7.26
CA TYR A 117 -13.68 -15.81 -6.96
C TYR A 117 -14.40 -16.79 -7.89
N LYS A 118 -14.04 -16.81 -9.19
CA LYS A 118 -14.64 -17.70 -10.18
C LYS A 118 -14.24 -19.17 -9.98
N THR A 119 -13.08 -19.46 -9.39
CA THR A 119 -12.58 -20.83 -9.17
C THR A 119 -13.39 -21.59 -8.11
N PHE A 120 -13.86 -20.92 -7.07
CA PHE A 120 -14.64 -21.58 -6.03
C PHE A 120 -16.04 -21.95 -6.53
N LYS A 121 -16.56 -23.10 -6.09
CA LYS A 121 -17.97 -23.50 -6.34
C LYS A 121 -18.85 -23.31 -5.11
N ASP A 122 -18.28 -23.55 -3.93
CA ASP A 122 -18.98 -23.43 -2.66
C ASP A 122 -19.40 -21.98 -2.36
N LYS A 123 -20.68 -21.80 -2.01
CA LYS A 123 -21.27 -20.47 -1.75
C LYS A 123 -20.76 -19.83 -0.46
N LYS A 124 -20.45 -20.61 0.58
CA LYS A 124 -19.94 -20.09 1.85
C LYS A 124 -18.51 -19.56 1.67
N LEU A 125 -17.66 -20.31 0.98
CA LEU A 125 -16.28 -19.90 0.64
C LEU A 125 -16.27 -18.64 -0.25
N LYS A 126 -17.16 -18.56 -1.25
CA LYS A 126 -17.31 -17.33 -2.05
C LYS A 126 -17.66 -16.11 -1.20
N LYS A 127 -18.59 -16.26 -0.26
CA LYS A 127 -19.00 -15.16 0.63
C LYS A 127 -17.83 -14.70 1.50
N LYS A 128 -17.04 -15.63 2.05
CA LYS A 128 -15.82 -15.32 2.81
C LYS A 128 -14.78 -14.58 1.97
N LEU A 129 -14.52 -15.05 0.75
CA LEU A 129 -13.61 -14.39 -0.20
C LEU A 129 -14.08 -12.98 -0.58
N MET A 130 -15.39 -12.78 -0.71
CA MET A 130 -15.95 -11.44 -0.98
C MET A 130 -15.63 -10.48 0.17
N TYR A 131 -15.75 -10.90 1.43
CA TYR A 131 -15.32 -10.07 2.57
C TYR A 131 -13.83 -9.77 2.54
N PHE A 132 -13.00 -10.77 2.24
CA PHE A 132 -11.56 -10.58 2.06
C PHE A 132 -11.27 -9.52 0.98
N PHE A 133 -11.90 -9.60 -0.20
CA PHE A 133 -11.69 -8.62 -1.26
C PHE A 133 -12.20 -7.22 -0.89
N ILE A 134 -13.36 -7.10 -0.25
CA ILE A 134 -13.87 -5.80 0.23
C ILE A 134 -12.86 -5.16 1.20
N GLY A 135 -12.31 -5.96 2.13
CA GLY A 135 -11.28 -5.47 3.05
C GLY A 135 -10.00 -5.04 2.32
N ILE A 136 -9.55 -5.80 1.33
CA ILE A 136 -8.40 -5.41 0.49
C ILE A 136 -8.67 -4.07 -0.20
N PHE A 137 -9.82 -3.91 -0.86
CA PHE A 137 -10.16 -2.67 -1.55
C PHE A 137 -10.23 -1.48 -0.59
N GLY A 138 -10.77 -1.68 0.61
CA GLY A 138 -10.77 -0.64 1.64
C GLY A 138 -9.36 -0.20 2.07
N ILE A 139 -8.42 -1.14 2.23
CA ILE A 139 -7.01 -0.82 2.49
C ILE A 139 -6.38 -0.09 1.29
N LEU A 140 -6.64 -0.54 0.06
CA LEU A 140 -6.10 0.13 -1.13
C LEU A 140 -6.62 1.57 -1.26
N ILE A 141 -7.90 1.82 -1.01
CA ILE A 141 -8.47 3.18 -1.00
C ILE A 141 -7.78 4.05 0.05
N ALA A 142 -7.60 3.54 1.27
CA ALA A 142 -6.88 4.25 2.32
C ALA A 142 -5.42 4.50 1.95
N PHE A 143 -4.79 3.60 1.20
CA PHE A 143 -3.44 3.78 0.71
C PHE A 143 -3.36 4.90 -0.35
N TYR A 144 -4.25 4.92 -1.33
CA TYR A 144 -4.31 5.99 -2.34
C TYR A 144 -4.49 7.35 -1.70
N GLY A 145 -5.48 7.51 -0.81
CA GLY A 145 -5.69 8.82 -0.19
C GLY A 145 -4.63 9.22 0.83
N LEU A 146 -3.87 8.27 1.41
CA LEU A 146 -2.67 8.61 2.21
C LEU A 146 -1.62 9.32 1.33
N ILE A 147 -1.37 8.82 0.12
CA ILE A 147 -0.47 9.50 -0.82
C ILE A 147 -1.07 10.85 -1.23
N LEU A 148 -2.38 10.91 -1.51
CA LEU A 148 -3.07 12.16 -1.83
C LEU A 148 -2.96 13.19 -0.70
N TYR A 149 -3.04 12.77 0.57
CA TYR A 149 -2.92 13.64 1.74
C TYR A 149 -1.57 14.36 1.82
N ASN A 150 -0.51 13.70 1.37
CA ASN A 150 0.81 14.30 1.29
C ASN A 150 0.97 15.26 0.11
N THR A 151 0.06 15.28 -0.88
CA THR A 151 0.10 16.20 -2.03
C THR A 151 -0.95 17.31 -1.94
N TRP A 152 -2.16 16.98 -1.51
CA TRP A 152 -3.32 17.87 -1.51
C TRP A 152 -3.45 18.55 -0.15
N HIS A 153 -3.23 19.87 -0.12
CA HIS A 153 -3.13 20.65 1.11
C HIS A 153 -4.39 21.45 1.46
N GLU A 154 -5.48 21.19 0.76
CA GLU A 154 -6.76 21.82 1.06
C GLU A 154 -7.23 21.40 2.47
N SER A 155 -7.71 22.38 3.22
CA SER A 155 -8.06 22.26 4.65
C SER A 155 -9.14 21.23 4.95
N LEU A 156 -10.19 21.17 4.13
CA LEU A 156 -11.31 20.26 4.28
C LEU A 156 -10.86 18.81 4.00
N PHE A 157 -10.03 18.58 2.97
CA PHE A 157 -9.48 17.25 2.72
C PHE A 157 -8.64 16.75 3.91
N ARG A 158 -7.79 17.61 4.48
CA ARG A 158 -6.96 17.26 5.64
C ARG A 158 -7.75 16.98 6.91
N LEU A 159 -8.92 17.59 7.06
CA LEU A 159 -9.83 17.33 8.19
C LEU A 159 -10.59 16.01 8.00
N ILE A 160 -11.08 15.73 6.79
CA ILE A 160 -11.91 14.55 6.50
C ILE A 160 -11.07 13.28 6.39
N TRP A 161 -9.88 13.37 5.78
CA TRP A 161 -9.10 12.19 5.44
C TRP A 161 -8.70 11.32 6.65
N PRO A 162 -8.27 11.86 7.80
CA PRO A 162 -8.03 11.05 9.00
C PRO A 162 -9.24 10.23 9.43
N ILE A 163 -10.45 10.79 9.32
CA ILE A 163 -11.71 10.09 9.66
C ILE A 163 -11.95 8.97 8.65
N VAL A 164 -11.79 9.24 7.36
CA VAL A 164 -11.94 8.24 6.29
C VAL A 164 -10.90 7.13 6.44
N SER A 165 -9.68 7.44 6.88
CA SER A 165 -8.61 6.46 7.07
C SER A 165 -8.92 5.43 8.17
N LEU A 166 -9.87 5.71 9.06
CA LEU A 166 -10.40 4.73 10.02
C LEU A 166 -11.07 3.53 9.32
N LEU A 167 -11.43 3.64 8.03
CA LEU A 167 -11.87 2.51 7.22
C LEU A 167 -10.85 1.36 7.17
N THR A 168 -9.57 1.63 7.46
CA THR A 168 -8.54 0.58 7.59
C THR A 168 -8.86 -0.45 8.67
N ILE A 169 -9.54 -0.05 9.76
CA ILE A 169 -9.91 -0.95 10.86
C ILE A 169 -10.96 -1.99 10.43
N PRO A 170 -12.16 -1.61 9.95
CA PRO A 170 -13.13 -2.59 9.46
C PRO A 170 -12.59 -3.35 8.24
N SER A 171 -11.74 -2.73 7.42
CA SER A 171 -11.09 -3.42 6.30
C SER A 171 -10.16 -4.54 6.76
N GLY A 172 -9.33 -4.28 7.78
CA GLY A 172 -8.48 -5.29 8.40
C GLY A 172 -9.29 -6.42 9.04
N TYR A 173 -10.40 -6.08 9.71
CA TYR A 173 -11.33 -7.07 10.25
C TYR A 173 -11.95 -7.95 9.15
N LEU A 174 -12.36 -7.38 8.03
CA LEU A 174 -12.91 -8.13 6.89
C LEU A 174 -11.88 -9.06 6.24
N ILE A 175 -10.61 -8.63 6.16
CA ILE A 175 -9.50 -9.48 5.71
C ILE A 175 -9.32 -10.68 6.66
N TYR A 176 -9.26 -10.41 7.97
CA TYR A 176 -9.13 -11.46 8.98
C TYR A 176 -10.33 -12.42 8.97
N TYR A 177 -11.55 -11.89 8.91
CA TYR A 177 -12.76 -12.72 8.85
C TYR A 177 -12.86 -13.54 7.56
N GLY A 178 -12.41 -12.99 6.43
CA GLY A 178 -12.52 -13.64 5.14
C GLY A 178 -11.58 -14.83 4.95
N ILE A 179 -10.37 -14.77 5.50
CA ILE A 179 -9.36 -15.85 5.36
C ILE A 179 -8.67 -16.20 6.69
N GLY A 180 -8.32 -15.21 7.50
CA GLY A 180 -7.49 -15.39 8.71
C GLY A 180 -8.14 -16.12 9.88
N ARG A 181 -9.47 -16.20 9.96
CA ARG A 181 -10.18 -16.83 11.08
C ARG A 181 -10.13 -18.36 11.08
N ASP A 182 -10.00 -18.97 9.91
CA ASP A 182 -10.05 -20.43 9.73
C ASP A 182 -8.72 -21.04 9.23
N LEU A 183 -7.63 -20.26 9.28
CA LEU A 183 -6.25 -20.74 9.16
C LEU A 183 -5.79 -21.31 10.50
#